data_AF-A0A351NHF8-F1
#
_entry.id   AF-A0A351NHF8-F1
#
_cell.length_a   1.000
_cell.length_b   1.000
_cell.length_c   1.000
_cell.angle_alpha   90.00
_cell.angle_beta   90.00
_cell.angle_gamma   90.00
#
_symmetry.space_group_name_H-M   'P 1'
#
loop_
_entity.id
_entity.type
_entity.pdbx_description
1 polymer ?
#
loop_
_entity_poly.entity_id
_entity_poly.type
_entity_poly.pdbx_seq_one_letter_code
_entity_poly.pdbx_strand_id
1 'polypeptide(L)'
;MPSDPNAKLTAGGKDYKYVAMDYVLVGKSAKTLSEVTLTLTATGAQSATPEFTYSNVPLQANYRTNIVGNLFTSPAEVQIEVTPDFGTPDNDVVVENVSSIAAANEAFANGATSVNVTSVSNEDDTTIILPKTNNEVSLTLPAVPGGKTVTIKYADDASEGQKPQTLNVTATSADAITIEAPTTHVELNGVTVNTVTASTSSTTLVVGKDVKIGKLSILKGAVEIYGTVETLSLADGCSIKVWSVGTKDEFNRAMSEGAQTIELNSDIKDFSDVILIDRSLSINGNGHEIQNTANRVIRVRKPNLTVSFYNLVLTSKSTATEDTRCVSFDNTSNNCTALFDNCKMSASYYCINLTHSSDNTITIRNATVAAGWAAINCYADKSKFIIEDSVLRGLNDKSESKWNDFATIVFDGNGLIGGAKANEQGTGNTMTIKNSTIFACSENSNQQKWLAIQYGANRNIVKVENSVIKDEAGNDQKSNWIIDNKVKQSGDYVTYESTNEVYIDGVLQEQ
;
A
#
# COMPACT_ATOMS: atom_id res chain seq x y z
N MET A 1 6.05 -25.37 3.59
CA MET A 1 4.63 -25.22 3.94
C MET A 1 3.82 -25.34 2.65
N PRO A 2 2.68 -26.03 2.62
CA PRO A 2 1.83 -26.06 1.44
C PRO A 2 1.45 -24.63 1.04
N SER A 3 1.45 -24.34 -0.26
CA SER A 3 1.06 -23.04 -0.83
C SER A 3 -0.44 -22.77 -0.74
N ASP A 4 -1.25 -23.79 -0.45
CA ASP A 4 -2.69 -23.70 -0.23
C ASP A 4 -3.01 -24.03 1.25
N PRO A 5 -3.61 -23.09 2.02
CA PRO A 5 -4.01 -23.32 3.42
C PRO A 5 -5.09 -24.39 3.58
N ASN A 6 -5.70 -24.88 2.50
CA ASN A 6 -6.68 -25.97 2.50
C ASN A 6 -6.10 -27.32 2.00
N ALA A 7 -4.82 -27.38 1.65
CA ALA A 7 -4.19 -28.62 1.23
C ALA A 7 -4.11 -29.62 2.39
N LYS A 8 -4.56 -30.86 2.14
CA LYS A 8 -4.46 -31.95 3.12
C LYS A 8 -3.00 -32.34 3.32
N LEU A 9 -2.56 -32.44 4.59
CA LEU A 9 -1.25 -32.96 4.92
C LEU A 9 -1.28 -34.48 4.88
N THR A 10 -0.51 -35.10 3.97
CA THR A 10 -0.42 -36.56 3.87
C THR A 10 0.91 -37.07 4.39
N ALA A 11 0.90 -37.97 5.38
CA ALA A 11 2.10 -38.64 5.88
C ALA A 11 1.80 -40.11 6.18
N GLY A 12 2.66 -41.03 5.70
CA GLY A 12 2.49 -42.47 5.93
C GLY A 12 1.17 -43.06 5.42
N GLY A 13 0.60 -42.50 4.34
CA GLY A 13 -0.68 -42.94 3.76
C GLY A 13 -1.93 -42.47 4.51
N LYS A 14 -1.80 -41.50 5.44
CA LYS A 14 -2.93 -40.90 6.17
C LYS A 14 -3.02 -39.39 5.93
N ASP A 15 -4.26 -38.90 5.87
CA ASP A 15 -4.59 -37.47 5.77
C ASP A 15 -4.66 -36.84 7.17
N TYR A 16 -4.04 -35.67 7.35
CA TYR A 16 -4.05 -34.87 8.57
C TYR A 16 -4.58 -33.46 8.27
N LYS A 17 -5.41 -32.94 9.18
CA LYS A 17 -6.00 -31.61 9.09
C LYS A 17 -5.20 -30.53 9.82
N TYR A 18 -4.42 -30.93 10.82
CA TYR A 18 -3.66 -30.03 11.69
C TYR A 18 -2.30 -30.66 12.01
N VAL A 19 -1.28 -29.82 12.18
CA VAL A 19 0.05 -30.19 12.70
C VAL A 19 0.30 -29.33 13.92
N ALA A 20 0.76 -29.96 14.99
CA ALA A 20 1.30 -29.28 16.17
C ALA A 20 2.81 -29.54 16.24
N MET A 21 3.55 -28.55 16.72
CA MET A 21 4.99 -28.62 16.93
C MET A 21 5.30 -28.13 18.34
N ASP A 22 5.96 -28.97 19.12
CA ASP A 22 6.39 -28.65 20.49
C ASP A 22 7.91 -28.51 20.54
N TYR A 23 8.39 -27.58 21.37
CA TYR A 23 9.80 -27.31 21.57
C TYR A 23 10.21 -27.63 23.00
N VAL A 24 11.33 -28.33 23.17
CA VAL A 24 11.97 -28.57 24.48
C VAL A 24 13.16 -27.63 24.60
N LEU A 25 13.12 -26.71 25.55
CA LEU A 25 14.22 -25.79 25.84
C LEU A 25 15.19 -26.43 26.83
N VAL A 26 16.45 -26.54 26.44
CA VAL A 26 17.50 -27.25 27.20
C VAL A 26 18.53 -26.24 27.71
N GLY A 27 18.94 -26.37 28.97
CA GLY A 27 19.93 -25.47 29.58
C GLY A 27 21.30 -25.52 28.88
N LYS A 28 21.99 -24.37 28.85
CA LYS A 28 23.26 -24.12 28.12
C LYS A 28 24.37 -25.17 28.32
N SER A 29 24.39 -25.85 29.46
CA SER A 29 25.44 -26.80 29.85
C SER A 29 25.01 -28.27 29.72
N ALA A 30 23.75 -28.55 29.40
CA ALA A 30 23.21 -29.91 29.39
C ALA A 30 23.41 -30.54 28.02
N LYS A 31 24.29 -31.55 27.96
CA LYS A 31 24.29 -32.60 26.92
C LYS A 31 23.78 -33.87 27.58
N THR A 32 22.52 -34.21 27.36
CA THR A 32 21.93 -35.38 28.02
C THR A 32 21.04 -36.16 27.07
N LEU A 33 21.11 -37.49 27.16
CA LEU A 33 20.07 -38.35 26.62
C LEU A 33 18.90 -38.27 27.59
N SER A 34 17.74 -37.90 27.09
CA SER A 34 16.54 -37.68 27.90
C SER A 34 15.40 -38.54 27.42
N GLU A 35 14.59 -38.98 28.37
CA GLU A 35 13.27 -39.55 28.08
C GLU A 35 12.30 -38.39 27.88
N VAL A 36 11.68 -38.30 26.70
CA VAL A 36 10.70 -37.26 26.39
C VAL A 36 9.33 -37.91 26.32
N THR A 37 8.39 -37.45 27.14
CA THR A 37 7.03 -37.97 27.17
C THR A 37 6.05 -36.88 26.72
N LEU A 38 5.34 -37.15 25.62
CA LEU A 38 4.25 -36.31 25.12
C LEU A 38 2.93 -36.84 25.66
N THR A 39 2.23 -36.02 26.45
CA THR A 39 0.89 -36.33 26.96
C THR A 39 -0.14 -35.45 26.27
N LEU A 40 -1.06 -36.04 25.51
CA LEU A 40 -2.11 -35.30 24.82
C LEU A 40 -3.37 -35.21 25.67
N THR A 41 -3.57 -34.06 26.31
CA THR A 41 -4.80 -33.81 27.10
C THR A 41 -5.89 -33.26 26.20
N ALA A 42 -6.94 -34.04 25.96
CA ALA A 42 -8.14 -33.58 25.25
C ALA A 42 -9.20 -33.08 26.24
N THR A 43 -9.77 -31.91 26.00
CA THR A 43 -10.95 -31.41 26.73
C THR A 43 -12.24 -31.89 26.03
N GLY A 44 -12.88 -32.95 26.55
CA GLY A 44 -14.12 -33.52 26.01
C GLY A 44 -14.36 -34.99 26.37
N ALA A 45 -15.42 -35.61 25.84
CA ALA A 45 -15.83 -37.00 26.10
C ALA A 45 -14.95 -38.06 25.39
N GLN A 46 -13.63 -37.93 25.48
CA GLN A 46 -12.67 -38.95 25.06
C GLN A 46 -12.24 -39.77 26.28
N SER A 47 -12.18 -41.09 26.15
CA SER A 47 -12.05 -42.02 27.28
C SER A 47 -10.60 -42.27 27.75
N ALA A 48 -9.59 -41.66 27.12
CA ALA A 48 -8.19 -41.82 27.50
C ALA A 48 -7.31 -40.65 27.03
N THR A 49 -6.29 -40.33 27.82
CA THR A 49 -5.20 -39.40 27.50
C THR A 49 -4.04 -40.21 26.92
N PRO A 50 -3.80 -40.19 25.59
CA PRO A 50 -2.68 -40.93 25.01
C PRO A 50 -1.34 -40.31 25.41
N GLU A 51 -0.40 -41.18 25.75
CA GLU A 51 0.96 -40.86 26.15
C GLU A 51 1.95 -41.52 25.17
N PHE A 52 2.91 -40.75 24.69
CA PHE A 52 3.97 -41.21 23.80
C PHE A 52 5.32 -40.90 24.42
N THR A 53 6.07 -41.95 24.78
CA THR A 53 7.41 -41.82 25.34
C THR A 53 8.46 -42.13 24.27
N TYR A 54 9.42 -41.24 24.14
CA TYR A 54 10.58 -41.37 23.27
C TYR A 54 11.83 -41.47 24.14
N SER A 55 12.53 -42.59 24.00
CA SER A 55 13.72 -42.86 24.81
C SER A 55 15.00 -42.40 24.14
N ASN A 56 16.01 -42.08 24.96
CA ASN A 56 17.33 -41.64 24.54
C ASN A 56 17.31 -40.46 23.55
N VAL A 57 16.40 -39.50 23.72
CA VAL A 57 16.38 -38.29 22.88
C VAL A 57 17.59 -37.44 23.22
N PRO A 58 18.52 -37.21 22.29
CA PRO A 58 19.68 -36.35 22.54
C PRO A 58 19.21 -34.90 22.67
N LEU A 59 19.28 -34.38 23.89
CA LEU A 59 18.97 -32.99 24.21
C LEU A 59 20.28 -32.24 24.47
N GLN A 60 20.51 -31.22 23.66
CA GLN A 60 21.62 -30.28 23.80
C GLN A 60 21.11 -28.87 23.53
N ALA A 61 21.66 -27.88 24.22
CA ALA A 61 21.42 -26.48 23.85
C ALA A 61 21.86 -26.24 22.39
N ASN A 62 20.95 -25.74 21.56
CA ASN A 62 21.27 -25.41 20.17
C ASN A 62 22.36 -24.34 20.12
N TYR A 63 23.41 -24.60 19.34
CA TYR A 63 24.10 -23.52 18.66
C TYR A 63 23.20 -23.06 17.51
N ARG A 64 23.22 -21.77 17.15
CA ARG A 64 22.37 -21.21 16.08
C ARG A 64 22.48 -22.10 14.83
N THR A 65 21.42 -22.83 14.49
CA THR A 65 21.43 -23.81 13.40
C THR A 65 20.50 -23.32 12.29
N ASN A 66 21.06 -22.83 11.20
CA ASN A 66 20.30 -22.58 9.97
C ASN A 66 20.20 -23.90 9.19
N ILE A 67 18.99 -24.44 9.04
CA ILE A 67 18.74 -25.56 8.14
C ILE A 67 18.31 -24.98 6.79
N VAL A 68 19.19 -25.06 5.80
CA VAL A 68 18.85 -24.72 4.41
C VAL A 68 18.78 -26.00 3.61
N GLY A 69 17.59 -26.36 3.12
CA GLY A 69 17.39 -27.55 2.31
C GLY A 69 15.92 -27.82 1.98
N ASN A 70 15.69 -28.69 1.00
CA ASN A 70 14.35 -29.18 0.67
C ASN A 70 13.88 -30.21 1.69
N LEU A 71 12.58 -30.22 1.98
CA LEU A 71 11.96 -31.22 2.84
C LEU A 71 12.08 -32.61 2.20
N PHE A 72 12.74 -33.56 2.87
CA PHE A 72 12.80 -34.94 2.40
C PHE A 72 11.41 -35.57 2.47
N THR A 73 10.91 -36.04 1.33
CA THR A 73 9.60 -36.73 1.23
C THR A 73 9.72 -38.26 1.21
N SER A 74 10.94 -38.80 1.40
CA SER A 74 11.26 -40.24 1.46
C SER A 74 12.21 -40.55 2.62
N PRO A 75 12.22 -41.78 3.19
CA PRO A 75 13.20 -42.16 4.21
C PRO A 75 14.63 -42.09 3.64
N ALA A 76 15.49 -41.29 4.26
CA ALA A 76 16.90 -41.17 3.91
C ALA A 76 17.75 -41.14 5.19
N GLU A 77 18.90 -41.80 5.18
CA GLU A 77 19.92 -41.61 6.21
C GLU A 77 20.72 -40.34 5.87
N VAL A 78 20.62 -39.33 6.74
CA VAL A 78 21.34 -38.06 6.60
C VAL A 78 22.51 -38.06 7.58
N GLN A 79 23.74 -37.97 7.06
CA GLN A 79 24.87 -37.57 7.89
C GLN A 79 24.89 -36.04 7.99
N ILE A 80 24.71 -35.54 9.20
CA ILE A 80 24.82 -34.11 9.53
C ILE A 80 26.21 -33.90 10.13
N GLU A 81 27.08 -33.25 9.38
CA GLU A 81 28.35 -32.72 9.92
C GLU A 81 28.10 -31.31 10.45
N VAL A 82 28.37 -31.10 11.74
CA VAL A 82 28.26 -29.79 12.38
C VAL A 82 29.64 -29.14 12.37
N THR A 83 29.90 -28.26 11.40
CA THR A 83 31.12 -27.45 11.37
C THR A 83 30.98 -26.25 12.33
N PRO A 84 31.83 -26.09 13.36
CA PRO A 84 31.69 -25.03 14.37
C PRO A 84 32.03 -23.60 13.93
N ASP A 85 32.34 -23.34 12.66
CA ASP A 85 32.95 -22.07 12.21
C ASP A 85 32.00 -20.86 12.21
N PHE A 86 30.80 -20.97 12.79
CA PHE A 86 29.91 -19.82 12.99
C PHE A 86 30.28 -19.08 14.28
N GLY A 87 31.29 -18.20 14.20
CA GLY A 87 31.70 -17.43 15.37
C GLY A 87 32.73 -16.33 15.17
N THR A 88 33.14 -15.98 13.94
CA THR A 88 34.07 -14.86 13.77
C THR A 88 33.77 -13.96 12.57
N PRO A 89 33.41 -12.69 12.81
CA PRO A 89 33.06 -12.13 14.10
C PRO A 89 31.69 -12.65 14.59
N ASP A 90 31.57 -12.74 15.91
CA ASP A 90 30.31 -12.92 16.60
C ASP A 90 29.38 -11.74 16.30
N ASN A 91 28.09 -11.99 16.07
CA ASN A 91 27.10 -10.94 15.76
C ASN A 91 26.16 -10.70 16.96
N ASP A 92 26.66 -10.89 18.18
CA ASP A 92 25.93 -10.54 19.40
C ASP A 92 25.72 -9.02 19.44
N VAL A 93 24.45 -8.60 19.45
CA VAL A 93 24.08 -7.22 19.77
C VAL A 93 24.26 -7.04 21.26
N VAL A 94 25.40 -6.47 21.66
CA VAL A 94 25.66 -6.13 23.06
C VAL A 94 24.79 -4.93 23.43
N VAL A 95 23.75 -5.16 24.24
CA VAL A 95 22.94 -4.10 24.84
C VAL A 95 23.45 -3.81 26.25
N GLU A 96 24.00 -2.62 26.46
CA GLU A 96 24.47 -2.20 27.78
C GLU A 96 23.29 -1.73 28.64
N ASN A 97 23.06 -2.41 29.76
CA ASN A 97 22.04 -2.02 30.73
C ASN A 97 22.68 -1.09 31.77
N VAL A 98 22.21 0.15 31.84
CA VAL A 98 22.78 1.20 32.71
C VAL A 98 21.72 1.77 33.65
N SER A 99 22.15 2.31 34.79
CA SER A 99 21.24 2.78 35.84
C SER A 99 20.75 4.22 35.68
N SER A 100 21.35 5.01 34.80
CA SER A 100 21.00 6.42 34.60
C SER A 100 21.40 6.93 33.21
N ILE A 101 20.93 8.13 32.86
CA ILE A 101 21.34 8.82 31.62
C ILE A 101 22.84 9.17 31.64
N ALA A 102 23.40 9.54 32.79
CA ALA A 102 24.84 9.80 32.90
C ALA A 102 25.67 8.55 32.55
N ALA A 103 25.27 7.38 33.07
CA ALA A 103 25.90 6.11 32.74
C ALA A 103 25.69 5.71 31.27
N ALA A 104 24.57 6.10 30.66
CA ALA A 104 24.35 5.93 29.21
C ALA A 104 25.34 6.76 28.38
N ASN A 105 25.58 8.01 28.77
CA ASN A 105 26.57 8.87 28.12
C ASN A 105 27.98 8.32 28.27
N GLU A 106 28.34 7.75 29.43
CA GLU A 106 29.62 7.06 29.61
C GLU A 106 29.74 5.82 28.72
N ALA A 107 28.69 5.00 28.64
CA ALA A 107 28.63 3.85 27.74
C ALA A 107 28.82 4.26 26.26
N PHE A 108 28.08 5.27 25.79
CA PHE A 108 28.23 5.81 24.45
C PHE A 108 29.61 6.42 24.20
N ALA A 109 30.19 7.12 25.17
CA ALA A 109 31.56 7.64 25.07
C ALA A 109 32.60 6.52 24.97
N ASN A 110 32.34 5.37 25.58
CA ASN A 110 33.16 4.15 25.49
C ASN A 110 32.88 3.30 24.24
N GLY A 111 32.03 3.79 23.33
CA GLY A 111 31.78 3.17 22.03
C GLY A 111 30.60 2.20 21.98
N ALA A 112 29.78 2.12 23.03
CA ALA A 112 28.52 1.37 22.97
C ALA A 112 27.63 1.93 21.85
N THR A 113 26.90 1.06 21.17
CA THR A 113 25.91 1.45 20.15
C THR A 113 24.49 1.07 20.54
N SER A 114 24.30 0.27 21.60
CA SER A 114 22.99 -0.11 22.10
C SER A 114 22.97 0.02 23.62
N VAL A 115 22.12 0.92 24.14
CA VAL A 115 22.02 1.21 25.57
C VAL A 115 20.57 1.15 26.03
N ASN A 116 20.34 0.47 27.16
CA ASN A 116 19.08 0.44 27.88
C ASN A 116 19.24 1.11 29.25
N VAL A 117 18.55 2.24 29.45
CA VAL A 117 18.51 2.94 30.72
C VAL A 117 17.40 2.34 31.58
N THR A 118 17.73 1.95 32.81
CA THR A 118 16.79 1.25 33.70
C THR A 118 16.06 2.17 34.68
N SER A 119 16.59 3.36 34.96
CA SER A 119 15.92 4.39 35.77
C SER A 119 16.36 5.80 35.41
N VAL A 120 15.46 6.77 35.58
CA VAL A 120 15.75 8.22 35.48
C VAL A 120 15.17 8.93 36.69
N SER A 121 15.99 9.70 37.39
CA SER A 121 15.62 10.41 38.62
C SER A 121 15.27 11.89 38.38
N ASN A 122 14.62 12.53 39.35
CA ASN A 122 14.32 13.97 39.32
C ASN A 122 15.57 14.87 39.33
N GLU A 123 16.72 14.35 39.73
CA GLU A 123 17.99 15.11 39.76
C GLU A 123 18.84 14.87 38.50
N ASP A 124 18.50 13.88 37.68
CA ASP A 124 19.31 13.51 36.51
C ASP A 124 19.32 14.63 35.45
N ASP A 125 20.49 14.89 34.85
CA ASP A 125 20.55 15.55 33.55
C ASP A 125 19.90 14.63 32.50
N THR A 126 18.97 15.17 31.74
CA THR A 126 18.22 14.44 30.70
C THR A 126 18.79 14.65 29.30
N THR A 127 20.05 15.06 29.21
CA THR A 127 20.81 15.19 27.96
C THR A 127 21.54 13.89 27.63
N ILE A 128 21.29 13.36 26.43
CA ILE A 128 21.93 12.17 25.88
C ILE A 128 22.87 12.60 24.76
N ILE A 129 24.13 12.19 24.87
CA ILE A 129 25.18 12.44 23.88
C ILE A 129 25.38 11.16 23.08
N LEU A 130 25.07 11.21 21.79
CA LEU A 130 25.23 10.09 20.88
C LEU A 130 26.71 9.69 20.73
N PRO A 131 27.01 8.38 20.58
CA PRO A 131 28.37 7.90 20.39
C PRO A 131 28.95 8.42 19.07
N LYS A 132 30.26 8.61 19.03
CA LYS A 132 30.99 9.00 17.81
C LYS A 132 31.17 7.81 16.87
N THR A 133 30.12 7.48 16.14
CA THR A 133 30.07 6.32 15.24
C THR A 133 29.24 6.64 14.00
N ASN A 134 29.51 5.95 12.90
CA ASN A 134 28.68 5.98 11.68
C ASN A 134 27.69 4.79 11.64
N ASN A 135 27.71 3.93 12.66
CA ASN A 135 26.83 2.77 12.75
C ASN A 135 25.45 3.17 13.29
N GLU A 136 24.50 2.23 13.18
CA GLU A 136 23.21 2.32 13.87
C GLU A 136 23.40 2.41 15.40
N VAL A 137 22.58 3.24 16.04
CA VAL A 137 22.53 3.41 17.49
C VAL A 137 21.12 3.11 17.99
N SER A 138 21.01 2.37 19.09
CA SER A 138 19.76 2.07 19.78
C SER A 138 19.79 2.60 21.23
N LEU A 139 18.71 3.26 21.62
CA LEU A 139 18.51 3.84 22.93
C LEU A 139 17.14 3.44 23.46
N THR A 140 17.11 2.80 24.63
CA THR A 140 15.86 2.53 25.37
C THR A 140 15.83 3.34 26.66
N LEU A 141 14.73 4.06 26.89
CA LEU A 141 14.50 4.89 28.06
C LEU A 141 13.27 4.42 28.86
N PRO A 142 13.34 4.43 30.20
CA PRO A 142 12.20 4.16 31.05
C PRO A 142 11.28 5.39 31.08
N ALA A 143 10.29 5.40 31.97
CA ALA A 143 9.51 6.61 32.23
C ALA A 143 10.43 7.71 32.78
N VAL A 144 10.44 8.87 32.12
CA VAL A 144 11.15 10.06 32.57
C VAL A 144 10.24 10.86 33.50
N PRO A 145 10.75 11.37 34.64
CA PRO A 145 9.93 12.16 35.55
C PRO A 145 9.28 13.38 34.89
N GLY A 146 8.07 13.72 35.33
CA GLY A 146 7.32 14.86 34.83
C GLY A 146 8.06 16.19 35.02
N GLY A 147 7.82 17.13 34.12
CA GLY A 147 8.48 18.42 34.03
C GLY A 147 9.82 18.40 33.26
N LYS A 148 10.30 17.24 32.81
CA LYS A 148 11.61 17.11 32.16
C LYS A 148 11.54 16.89 30.65
N THR A 149 12.51 17.50 29.97
CA THR A 149 12.77 17.32 28.53
C THR A 149 13.99 16.44 28.34
N VAL A 150 13.86 15.35 27.58
CA VAL A 150 15.02 14.58 27.11
C VAL A 150 15.59 15.25 25.87
N THR A 151 16.89 15.56 25.88
CA THR A 151 17.58 16.13 24.71
C THR A 151 18.57 15.13 24.18
N ILE A 152 18.43 14.70 22.92
CA ILE A 152 19.34 13.76 22.26
C ILE A 152 20.11 14.53 21.19
N LYS A 153 21.44 14.56 21.29
CA LYS A 153 22.30 15.32 20.36
C LYS A 153 23.63 14.62 20.10
N TYR A 154 24.32 15.04 19.05
CA TYR A 154 25.71 14.62 18.83
C TYR A 154 26.64 15.12 19.92
N ALA A 155 27.79 14.46 20.06
CA ALA A 155 28.94 15.07 20.73
C ALA A 155 29.38 16.33 19.96
N ASP A 156 29.73 17.40 20.67
CA ASP A 156 30.02 18.72 20.08
C ASP A 156 31.19 18.69 19.07
N ASP A 157 32.11 17.73 19.20
CA ASP A 157 33.29 17.53 18.35
C ASP A 157 33.16 16.32 17.40
N ALA A 158 31.95 15.79 17.18
CA ALA A 158 31.70 14.72 16.20
C ALA A 158 31.82 15.24 14.75
N SER A 159 32.74 14.65 13.98
CA SER A 159 32.83 14.88 12.54
C SER A 159 31.73 14.13 11.77
N GLU A 160 31.53 14.43 10.48
CA GLU A 160 30.44 13.83 9.68
C GLU A 160 30.50 12.29 9.65
N GLY A 161 31.70 11.72 9.54
CA GLY A 161 31.91 10.25 9.59
C GLY A 161 31.78 9.63 10.98
N GLN A 162 31.38 10.41 11.99
CA GLN A 162 31.20 10.01 13.38
C GLN A 162 29.78 10.30 13.88
N LYS A 163 28.84 10.57 12.96
CA LYS A 163 27.43 10.75 13.27
C LYS A 163 26.66 9.48 12.89
N PRO A 164 25.81 8.95 13.77
CA PRO A 164 25.05 7.74 13.47
C PRO A 164 24.23 7.89 12.20
N GLN A 165 24.20 6.87 11.34
CA GLN A 165 23.30 6.87 10.17
C GLN A 165 21.85 6.70 10.60
N THR A 166 21.62 5.83 11.59
CA THR A 166 20.31 5.50 12.13
C THR A 166 20.34 5.60 13.65
N LEU A 167 19.28 6.14 14.23
CA LEU A 167 19.03 6.19 15.66
C LEU A 167 17.64 5.62 15.97
N ASN A 168 17.58 4.53 16.72
CA ASN A 168 16.36 3.94 17.23
C ASN A 168 16.15 4.38 18.68
N VAL A 169 15.08 5.13 18.94
CA VAL A 169 14.71 5.61 20.28
C VAL A 169 13.42 4.92 20.70
N THR A 170 13.50 4.11 21.76
CA THR A 170 12.32 3.58 22.45
C THR A 170 12.22 4.25 23.80
N ALA A 171 11.10 4.87 24.13
CA ALA A 171 10.90 5.48 25.44
C ALA A 171 9.52 5.13 25.98
N THR A 172 9.38 4.98 27.30
CA THR A 172 8.06 4.69 27.91
C THR A 172 7.20 5.95 27.96
N SER A 173 7.72 7.03 28.54
CA SER A 173 7.04 8.33 28.64
C SER A 173 8.04 9.44 28.94
N ALA A 174 7.75 10.65 28.48
CA ALA A 174 8.47 11.88 28.83
C ALA A 174 7.52 13.08 28.67
N ASP A 175 7.81 14.21 29.29
CA ASP A 175 7.05 15.44 29.01
C ASP A 175 7.42 16.00 27.65
N ALA A 176 8.71 16.05 27.33
CA ALA A 176 9.20 16.44 26.01
C ALA A 176 10.45 15.67 25.58
N ILE A 177 10.62 15.55 24.26
CA ILE A 177 11.82 15.00 23.62
C ILE A 177 12.31 16.00 22.56
N THR A 178 13.58 16.36 22.62
CA THR A 178 14.28 17.16 21.62
C THR A 178 15.34 16.30 20.95
N ILE A 179 15.33 16.22 19.61
CA ILE A 179 16.29 15.46 18.81
C ILE A 179 17.08 16.43 17.91
N GLU A 180 18.38 16.51 18.12
CA GLU A 180 19.32 17.33 17.36
C GLU A 180 20.31 16.43 16.61
N ALA A 181 19.82 15.73 15.60
CA ALA A 181 20.57 14.78 14.80
C ALA A 181 20.37 15.03 13.28
N PRO A 182 20.73 16.22 12.76
CA PRO A 182 20.31 16.71 11.44
C PRO A 182 20.81 15.93 10.21
N THR A 183 21.64 14.90 10.38
CA THR A 183 22.08 14.01 9.30
C THR A 183 21.77 12.53 9.59
N THR A 184 21.04 12.24 10.67
CA THR A 184 20.65 10.89 11.10
C THR A 184 19.18 10.62 10.76
N HIS A 185 18.90 9.41 10.27
CA HIS A 185 17.55 8.85 10.21
C HIS A 185 17.14 8.41 11.62
N VAL A 186 15.95 8.79 12.09
CA VAL A 186 15.54 8.53 13.48
C VAL A 186 14.22 7.79 13.51
N GLU A 187 14.16 6.69 14.26
CA GLU A 187 12.92 5.98 14.58
C GLU A 187 12.54 6.21 16.04
N LEU A 188 11.36 6.78 16.29
CA LEU A 188 10.82 6.97 17.64
C LEU A 188 9.71 5.95 17.87
N ASN A 189 9.80 5.20 18.96
CA ASN A 189 8.91 4.08 19.28
C ASN A 189 8.48 4.09 20.75
N GLY A 190 7.32 3.49 21.04
CA GLY A 190 6.85 3.16 22.40
C GLY A 190 6.39 4.31 23.29
N VAL A 191 6.52 5.56 22.85
CA VAL A 191 6.42 6.73 23.73
C VAL A 191 5.08 7.47 23.66
N THR A 192 4.53 7.83 24.82
CA THR A 192 3.55 8.91 24.94
C THR A 192 4.23 10.16 25.50
N VAL A 193 4.17 11.28 24.76
CA VAL A 193 4.92 12.50 25.05
C VAL A 193 4.11 13.75 24.68
N ASN A 194 4.22 14.83 25.47
CA ASN A 194 3.48 16.06 25.17
C ASN A 194 4.09 16.82 24.00
N THR A 195 5.43 16.89 23.91
CA THR A 195 6.11 17.63 22.83
C THR A 195 7.31 16.86 22.28
N VAL A 196 7.41 16.80 20.95
CA VAL A 196 8.62 16.41 20.24
C VAL A 196 9.10 17.56 19.37
N THR A 197 10.37 17.92 19.49
CA THR A 197 11.04 18.86 18.59
C THR A 197 12.21 18.14 17.92
N ALA A 198 12.26 18.13 16.59
CA ALA A 198 13.24 17.31 15.87
C ALA A 198 13.92 18.08 14.73
N SER A 199 15.24 17.94 14.67
CA SER A 199 16.08 18.21 13.51
C SER A 199 16.74 16.90 13.10
N THR A 200 16.27 16.29 12.01
CA THR A 200 16.79 15.00 11.51
C THR A 200 17.31 15.14 10.08
N SER A 201 17.80 14.04 9.50
CA SER A 201 18.14 14.00 8.09
C SER A 201 16.90 14.27 7.20
N SER A 202 17.16 14.58 5.93
CA SER A 202 16.10 14.57 4.91
C SER A 202 15.53 13.17 4.62
N THR A 203 16.12 12.12 5.21
CA THR A 203 15.75 10.71 5.02
C THR A 203 14.84 10.17 6.13
N THR A 204 14.36 11.00 7.07
CA THR A 204 13.15 10.80 7.91
C THR A 204 13.37 10.76 9.43
N LEU A 205 12.50 11.46 10.18
CA LEU A 205 12.03 11.06 11.53
C LEU A 205 10.79 10.16 11.36
N VAL A 206 10.84 8.92 11.83
CA VAL A 206 9.72 7.98 11.84
C VAL A 206 9.05 8.05 13.21
N VAL A 207 7.78 8.44 13.23
CA VAL A 207 6.91 8.35 14.40
C VAL A 207 6.22 6.99 14.36
N GLY A 208 6.70 6.03 15.15
CA GLY A 208 6.21 4.66 15.19
C GLY A 208 4.71 4.57 15.56
N LYS A 209 4.08 3.46 15.18
CA LYS A 209 2.64 3.21 15.35
C LYS A 209 2.12 3.30 16.79
N ASP A 210 2.99 3.02 17.76
CA ASP A 210 2.69 3.02 19.18
C ASP A 210 3.00 4.36 19.85
N VAL A 211 3.49 5.34 19.09
CA VAL A 211 3.84 6.68 19.57
C VAL A 211 2.63 7.60 19.58
N LYS A 212 2.51 8.40 20.66
CA LYS A 212 1.50 9.45 20.80
C LYS A 212 2.19 10.77 21.18
N ILE A 213 2.00 11.78 20.35
CA ILE A 213 2.61 13.10 20.50
C ILE A 213 1.52 14.18 20.55
N GLY A 214 1.52 15.01 21.61
CA GLY A 214 0.68 16.20 21.64
C GLY A 214 1.10 17.22 20.56
N LYS A 215 2.33 17.71 20.60
CA LYS A 215 2.89 18.64 19.61
C LYS A 215 4.17 18.12 18.98
N LEU A 216 4.18 17.92 17.67
CA LEU A 216 5.37 17.60 16.88
C LEU A 216 5.85 18.83 16.10
N SER A 217 7.10 19.22 16.30
CA SER A 217 7.76 20.32 15.57
C SER A 217 8.97 19.80 14.81
N ILE A 218 8.93 19.83 13.48
CA ILE A 218 10.05 19.47 12.62
C ILE A 218 10.78 20.73 12.20
N LEU A 219 12.00 20.92 12.69
CA LEU A 219 12.84 22.08 12.41
C LEU A 219 13.76 21.87 11.20
N LYS A 220 14.07 20.61 10.88
CA LYS A 220 14.85 20.21 9.72
C LYS A 220 14.54 18.76 9.35
N GLY A 221 14.55 18.45 8.06
CA GLY A 221 14.46 17.09 7.54
C GLY A 221 13.06 16.76 7.04
N ALA A 222 12.67 15.50 7.19
CA ALA A 222 11.34 15.02 6.81
C ALA A 222 10.75 14.11 7.89
N VAL A 223 9.45 13.85 7.83
CA VAL A 223 8.76 13.00 8.81
C VAL A 223 7.87 11.96 8.13
N GLU A 224 7.82 10.77 8.72
CA GLU A 224 6.82 9.72 8.48
C GLU A 224 6.02 9.50 9.76
N ILE A 225 4.70 9.55 9.66
CA ILE A 225 3.80 9.52 10.80
C ILE A 225 2.94 8.27 10.74
N TYR A 226 3.27 7.26 11.56
CA TYR A 226 2.45 6.06 11.75
C TYR A 226 1.69 6.09 13.09
N GLY A 227 2.19 6.83 14.07
CA GLY A 227 1.54 7.08 15.36
C GLY A 227 0.55 8.25 15.35
N THR A 228 0.13 8.69 16.53
CA THR A 228 -0.82 9.80 16.70
C THR A 228 -0.10 11.11 16.97
N VAL A 229 -0.45 12.17 16.24
CA VAL A 229 0.07 13.54 16.42
C VAL A 229 -1.09 14.53 16.51
N GLU A 230 -1.28 15.20 17.65
CA GLU A 230 -2.40 16.16 17.80
C GLU A 230 -2.12 17.47 17.06
N THR A 231 -0.92 18.03 17.19
CA THR A 231 -0.50 19.28 16.53
C THR A 231 0.82 19.08 15.78
N LEU A 232 0.89 19.54 14.54
CA LEU A 232 2.09 19.47 13.71
C LEU A 232 2.56 20.88 13.34
N SER A 233 3.87 21.11 13.35
CA SER A 233 4.51 22.32 12.86
C SER A 233 5.74 21.94 12.03
N LEU A 234 5.86 22.51 10.83
CA LEU A 234 6.99 22.28 9.93
C LEU A 234 7.71 23.60 9.67
N ALA A 235 9.03 23.62 9.84
CA ALA A 235 9.87 24.72 9.37
C ALA A 235 9.99 24.69 7.83
N ASP A 236 10.39 25.83 7.25
CA ASP A 236 10.61 25.96 5.81
C ASP A 236 11.58 24.88 5.28
N GLY A 237 11.20 24.24 4.18
CA GLY A 237 11.98 23.16 3.57
C GLY A 237 11.79 21.77 4.21
N CYS A 238 11.03 21.65 5.30
CA CYS A 238 10.63 20.36 5.85
C CYS A 238 9.46 19.75 5.06
N SER A 239 9.30 18.43 5.14
CA SER A 239 8.22 17.74 4.42
C SER A 239 7.67 16.52 5.15
N ILE A 240 6.44 16.14 4.83
CA ILE A 240 5.79 14.92 5.29
C ILE A 240 5.89 13.88 4.17
N LYS A 241 6.61 12.80 4.42
CA LYS A 241 6.79 11.70 3.46
C LYS A 241 5.60 10.77 3.47
N VAL A 242 5.23 10.28 4.65
CA VAL A 242 4.14 9.34 4.85
C VAL A 242 3.28 9.82 6.01
N TRP A 243 1.96 9.67 5.88
CA TRP A 243 1.04 9.78 6.99
C TRP A 243 0.04 8.61 6.96
N SER A 244 0.08 7.77 7.98
CA SER A 244 -0.88 6.70 8.22
C SER A 244 -2.16 7.26 8.84
N VAL A 245 -3.32 6.94 8.27
CA VAL A 245 -4.62 7.50 8.66
C VAL A 245 -5.67 6.40 8.76
N GLY A 246 -6.57 6.52 9.74
CA GLY A 246 -7.68 5.57 9.97
C GLY A 246 -9.06 6.22 9.88
N THR A 247 -9.13 7.54 9.81
CA THR A 247 -10.38 8.31 9.79
C THR A 247 -10.38 9.36 8.68
N LYS A 248 -11.58 9.84 8.29
CA LYS A 248 -11.73 10.94 7.33
C LYS A 248 -11.03 12.22 7.78
N ASP A 249 -11.08 12.55 9.06
CA ASP A 249 -10.46 13.77 9.58
C ASP A 249 -8.93 13.71 9.50
N GLU A 250 -8.33 12.57 9.83
CA GLU A 250 -6.91 12.33 9.65
C GLU A 250 -6.50 12.37 8.17
N PHE A 251 -7.29 11.75 7.28
CA PHE A 251 -7.04 11.80 5.84
C PHE A 251 -7.06 13.24 5.31
N ASN A 252 -8.10 14.01 5.66
CA ASN A 252 -8.23 15.40 5.23
C ASN A 252 -7.09 16.27 5.78
N ARG A 253 -6.67 16.01 7.01
CA ARG A 253 -5.52 16.69 7.61
C ARG A 253 -4.23 16.35 6.87
N ALA A 254 -3.96 15.07 6.61
CA ALA A 254 -2.77 14.65 5.84
C ALA A 254 -2.75 15.28 4.44
N MET A 255 -3.91 15.39 3.80
CA MET A 255 -4.07 16.11 2.53
C MET A 255 -3.68 17.58 2.66
N SER A 256 -4.25 18.31 3.63
CA SER A 256 -4.04 19.76 3.82
C SER A 256 -2.62 20.11 4.25
N GLU A 257 -2.00 19.26 5.06
CA GLU A 257 -0.63 19.45 5.57
C GLU A 257 0.44 19.03 4.56
N GLY A 258 0.03 18.47 3.40
CA GLY A 258 0.95 18.21 2.29
C GLY A 258 1.68 16.87 2.34
N ALA A 259 1.12 15.83 2.97
CA ALA A 259 1.68 14.47 2.97
C ALA A 259 1.90 13.92 1.55
N GLN A 260 3.14 13.55 1.20
CA GLN A 260 3.47 13.03 -0.13
C GLN A 260 2.79 11.67 -0.40
N THR A 261 2.76 10.81 0.61
CA THR A 261 2.04 9.54 0.64
C THR A 261 1.06 9.53 1.81
N ILE A 262 -0.17 9.09 1.55
CA ILE A 262 -1.15 8.74 2.58
C ILE A 262 -1.30 7.23 2.60
N GLU A 263 -1.18 6.63 3.78
CA GLU A 263 -1.40 5.19 3.97
C GLU A 263 -2.64 4.97 4.81
N LEU A 264 -3.51 4.06 4.38
CA LEU A 264 -4.65 3.68 5.21
C LEU A 264 -4.22 2.61 6.21
N ASN A 265 -4.69 2.73 7.45
CA ASN A 265 -4.61 1.69 8.48
C ASN A 265 -5.99 1.19 8.92
N SER A 266 -7.05 1.70 8.30
CA SER A 266 -8.45 1.30 8.49
C SER A 266 -9.27 1.69 7.27
N ASP A 267 -10.44 1.08 7.10
CA ASP A 267 -11.40 1.54 6.10
C ASP A 267 -11.99 2.90 6.51
N ILE A 268 -12.17 3.81 5.54
CA ILE A 268 -12.77 5.13 5.74
C ILE A 268 -14.06 5.22 4.92
N LYS A 269 -15.23 5.25 5.59
CA LYS A 269 -16.55 5.06 4.93
C LYS A 269 -17.53 6.22 5.07
N ASP A 270 -17.07 7.33 5.63
CA ASP A 270 -17.86 8.51 6.01
C ASP A 270 -17.58 9.74 5.13
N PHE A 271 -16.95 9.55 3.96
CA PHE A 271 -16.84 10.62 2.98
C PHE A 271 -18.22 10.96 2.36
N SER A 272 -18.54 12.25 2.40
CA SER A 272 -19.74 12.89 1.85
C SER A 272 -19.41 13.93 0.78
N ASP A 273 -18.13 14.30 0.69
CA ASP A 273 -17.60 15.33 -0.18
C ASP A 273 -16.55 14.71 -1.09
N VAL A 274 -16.35 15.30 -2.26
CA VAL A 274 -15.37 14.82 -3.23
C VAL A 274 -13.95 15.06 -2.72
N ILE A 275 -13.08 14.05 -2.79
CA ILE A 275 -11.64 14.21 -2.49
C ILE A 275 -10.99 14.94 -3.66
N LEU A 276 -10.40 16.11 -3.39
CA LEU A 276 -9.79 16.97 -4.42
C LEU A 276 -8.26 16.80 -4.42
N ILE A 277 -7.71 16.31 -5.52
CA ILE A 277 -6.29 16.13 -5.74
C ILE A 277 -5.76 17.27 -6.63
N ASP A 278 -5.01 18.16 -5.99
CA ASP A 278 -4.42 19.37 -6.61
C ASP A 278 -2.89 19.35 -6.67
N ARG A 279 -2.27 18.28 -6.16
CA ARG A 279 -0.82 18.04 -6.15
C ARG A 279 -0.52 16.57 -6.40
N SER A 280 0.73 16.27 -6.74
CA SER A 280 1.18 14.87 -6.80
C SER A 280 1.01 14.22 -5.43
N LEU A 281 0.49 12.99 -5.44
CA LEU A 281 0.07 12.29 -4.24
C LEU A 281 0.09 10.78 -4.50
N SER A 282 0.63 10.03 -3.55
CA SER A 282 0.44 8.58 -3.48
C SER A 282 -0.58 8.25 -2.39
N ILE A 283 -1.51 7.33 -2.67
CA ILE A 283 -2.42 6.76 -1.69
C ILE A 283 -2.22 5.25 -1.71
N ASN A 284 -1.69 4.71 -0.61
CA ASN A 284 -1.60 3.27 -0.42
C ASN A 284 -2.72 2.83 0.54
N GLY A 285 -3.66 2.06 0.01
CA GLY A 285 -4.77 1.53 0.79
C GLY A 285 -4.34 0.47 1.79
N ASN A 286 -3.17 -0.18 1.63
CA ASN A 286 -2.77 -1.34 2.46
C ASN A 286 -3.88 -2.42 2.58
N GLY A 287 -4.73 -2.56 1.55
CA GLY A 287 -5.89 -3.44 1.52
C GLY A 287 -7.21 -2.85 2.02
N HIS A 288 -7.22 -1.59 2.48
CA HIS A 288 -8.39 -0.90 3.01
C HIS A 288 -9.25 -0.19 1.96
N GLU A 289 -10.47 0.16 2.38
CA GLU A 289 -11.49 0.81 1.56
C GLU A 289 -11.64 2.31 1.85
N ILE A 290 -11.76 3.11 0.80
CA ILE A 290 -12.39 4.45 0.83
C ILE A 290 -13.77 4.34 0.20
N GLN A 291 -14.80 4.62 1.00
CA GLN A 291 -16.18 4.71 0.54
C GLN A 291 -16.66 6.17 0.59
N ASN A 292 -17.31 6.62 -0.47
CA ASN A 292 -17.79 8.00 -0.60
C ASN A 292 -19.21 8.07 -1.19
N THR A 293 -20.05 8.95 -0.63
CA THR A 293 -21.44 9.17 -1.06
C THR A 293 -21.63 10.39 -1.97
N ALA A 294 -20.61 11.22 -2.16
CA ALA A 294 -20.60 12.26 -3.18
C ALA A 294 -20.68 11.65 -4.58
N ASN A 295 -21.11 12.45 -5.56
CA ASN A 295 -21.23 12.00 -6.95
C ASN A 295 -19.90 11.50 -7.55
N ARG A 296 -18.75 11.80 -6.94
CA ARG A 296 -17.51 11.10 -7.24
C ARG A 296 -16.62 10.98 -6.02
N VAL A 297 -15.83 9.90 -5.96
CA VAL A 297 -14.88 9.68 -4.86
C VAL A 297 -13.74 10.70 -4.95
N ILE A 298 -13.09 10.80 -6.12
CA ILE A 298 -11.87 11.60 -6.34
C ILE A 298 -12.00 12.47 -7.59
N ARG A 299 -11.48 13.71 -7.51
CA ARG A 299 -11.18 14.55 -8.67
C ARG A 299 -9.72 14.96 -8.70
N VAL A 300 -9.07 14.70 -9.81
CA VAL A 300 -7.77 15.31 -10.17
C VAL A 300 -8.09 16.59 -10.94
N ARG A 301 -7.51 17.72 -10.50
CA ARG A 301 -7.94 19.06 -10.99
C ARG A 301 -6.84 19.94 -11.55
N LYS A 302 -5.57 19.60 -11.35
CA LYS A 302 -4.44 20.40 -11.83
C LYS A 302 -3.66 19.63 -12.90
N PRO A 303 -2.94 20.34 -13.78
CA PRO A 303 -2.07 19.68 -14.75
C PRO A 303 -0.76 19.23 -14.10
N ASN A 304 0.01 18.40 -14.82
CA ASN A 304 1.36 17.98 -14.43
C ASN A 304 1.42 17.24 -13.08
N LEU A 305 0.36 16.48 -12.76
CA LEU A 305 0.30 15.71 -11.51
C LEU A 305 0.68 14.24 -11.75
N THR A 306 1.43 13.68 -10.80
CA THR A 306 1.59 12.23 -10.67
C THR A 306 0.77 11.76 -9.49
N VAL A 307 -0.24 10.94 -9.76
CA VAL A 307 -1.14 10.37 -8.76
C VAL A 307 -1.00 8.86 -8.79
N SER A 308 -0.84 8.22 -7.64
CA SER A 308 -0.67 6.77 -7.58
C SER A 308 -1.54 6.17 -6.49
N PHE A 309 -2.21 5.08 -6.82
CA PHE A 309 -3.11 4.33 -5.95
C PHE A 309 -2.60 2.90 -5.89
N TYR A 310 -2.34 2.42 -4.67
CA TYR A 310 -1.82 1.08 -4.41
C TYR A 310 -2.72 0.34 -3.44
N ASN A 311 -3.00 -0.94 -3.67
CA ASN A 311 -3.67 -1.82 -2.69
C ASN A 311 -4.96 -1.21 -2.11
N LEU A 312 -5.74 -0.50 -2.94
CA LEU A 312 -6.83 0.35 -2.46
C LEU A 312 -8.17 -0.11 -3.02
N VAL A 313 -9.18 -0.17 -2.16
CA VAL A 313 -10.57 -0.30 -2.58
C VAL A 313 -11.20 1.09 -2.63
N LEU A 314 -11.69 1.51 -3.80
CA LEU A 314 -12.45 2.77 -3.99
C LEU A 314 -13.90 2.45 -4.34
N THR A 315 -14.82 2.81 -3.46
CA THR A 315 -16.24 2.51 -3.63
C THR A 315 -17.06 3.78 -3.65
N SER A 316 -17.70 4.08 -4.79
CA SER A 316 -18.76 5.07 -4.83
C SER A 316 -20.08 4.46 -4.33
N LYS A 317 -20.70 5.11 -3.36
CA LYS A 317 -22.04 4.82 -2.83
C LYS A 317 -23.00 5.97 -3.08
N SER A 318 -22.69 6.83 -4.05
CA SER A 318 -23.62 7.87 -4.47
C SER A 318 -24.92 7.25 -4.97
N THR A 319 -26.02 7.81 -4.50
CA THR A 319 -27.39 7.49 -4.94
C THR A 319 -27.86 8.43 -6.04
N ALA A 320 -26.99 9.33 -6.53
CA ALA A 320 -27.33 10.22 -7.64
C ALA A 320 -27.64 9.41 -8.90
N THR A 321 -28.68 9.84 -9.62
CA THR A 321 -29.20 9.18 -10.82
C THR A 321 -28.34 9.41 -12.05
N GLU A 322 -27.37 10.33 -11.97
CA GLU A 322 -26.41 10.67 -13.02
C GLU A 322 -25.06 11.02 -12.40
N ASP A 323 -24.00 11.02 -13.21
CA ASP A 323 -22.67 11.50 -12.84
C ASP A 323 -22.01 10.84 -11.62
N THR A 324 -22.39 9.60 -11.30
CA THR A 324 -21.78 8.81 -10.22
C THR A 324 -20.48 8.14 -10.66
N ARG A 325 -19.35 8.47 -10.01
CA ARG A 325 -18.01 8.05 -10.46
C ARG A 325 -17.05 7.65 -9.34
N CYS A 326 -16.01 6.88 -9.66
CA CYS A 326 -14.87 6.71 -8.74
C CYS A 326 -13.89 7.87 -8.89
N VAL A 327 -13.14 7.90 -9.99
CA VAL A 327 -12.07 8.87 -10.22
C VAL A 327 -12.37 9.68 -11.47
N SER A 328 -12.32 11.00 -11.35
CA SER A 328 -12.47 11.92 -12.48
C SER A 328 -11.23 12.78 -12.68
N PHE A 329 -10.82 12.95 -13.94
CA PHE A 329 -9.85 13.94 -14.38
C PHE A 329 -10.60 15.11 -15.01
N ASP A 330 -10.45 16.29 -14.41
CA ASP A 330 -11.11 17.50 -14.87
C ASP A 330 -10.45 18.05 -16.15
N ASN A 331 -11.12 18.99 -16.82
CA ASN A 331 -10.65 19.60 -18.07
C ASN A 331 -9.33 20.38 -17.92
N THR A 332 -8.95 20.70 -16.69
CA THR A 332 -7.68 21.34 -16.34
C THR A 332 -6.56 20.34 -16.03
N SER A 333 -6.86 19.05 -15.93
CA SER A 333 -5.88 17.99 -15.64
C SER A 333 -5.20 17.48 -16.90
N ASN A 334 -4.36 18.33 -17.47
CA ASN A 334 -3.53 17.99 -18.63
C ASN A 334 -2.17 17.45 -18.19
N ASN A 335 -1.59 16.54 -18.97
CA ASN A 335 -0.27 15.98 -18.69
C ASN A 335 -0.16 15.33 -17.28
N CYS A 336 -1.22 14.68 -16.84
CA CYS A 336 -1.23 13.92 -15.59
C CYS A 336 -0.86 12.45 -15.83
N THR A 337 -0.16 11.86 -14.87
CA THR A 337 0.07 10.41 -14.81
C THR A 337 -0.70 9.83 -13.64
N ALA A 338 -1.48 8.78 -13.88
CA ALA A 338 -2.21 8.05 -12.87
C ALA A 338 -1.86 6.56 -12.92
N LEU A 339 -1.51 5.99 -11.77
CA LEU A 339 -1.30 4.55 -11.60
C LEU A 339 -2.33 3.99 -10.63
N PHE A 340 -3.02 2.93 -11.05
CA PHE A 340 -3.87 2.10 -10.21
C PHE A 340 -3.25 0.70 -10.18
N ASP A 341 -2.59 0.35 -9.09
CA ASP A 341 -1.91 -0.94 -8.95
C ASP A 341 -2.52 -1.74 -7.79
N ASN A 342 -2.94 -2.96 -8.07
CA ASN A 342 -3.63 -3.81 -7.12
C ASN A 342 -4.85 -3.12 -6.46
N CYS A 343 -5.63 -2.38 -7.27
CA CYS A 343 -6.78 -1.62 -6.81
C CYS A 343 -8.12 -2.31 -7.18
N LYS A 344 -9.15 -2.11 -6.36
CA LYS A 344 -10.53 -2.48 -6.68
C LYS A 344 -11.40 -1.24 -6.68
N MET A 345 -12.04 -0.92 -7.80
CA MET A 345 -12.82 0.31 -7.95
C MET A 345 -14.24 0.00 -8.40
N SER A 346 -15.24 0.67 -7.82
CA SER A 346 -16.66 0.46 -8.20
C SER A 346 -17.53 1.71 -8.13
N ALA A 347 -18.30 1.95 -9.19
CA ALA A 347 -19.28 3.05 -9.28
C ALA A 347 -20.54 2.64 -10.06
N SER A 348 -21.67 3.32 -9.84
CA SER A 348 -22.93 3.02 -10.55
C SER A 348 -23.03 3.61 -11.96
N TYR A 349 -22.11 4.48 -12.36
CA TYR A 349 -22.05 5.10 -13.69
C TYR A 349 -20.67 4.89 -14.34
N TYR A 350 -19.72 5.82 -14.17
CA TYR A 350 -18.38 5.70 -14.76
C TYR A 350 -17.35 5.47 -13.67
N CYS A 351 -16.56 4.41 -13.75
CA CYS A 351 -15.55 4.22 -12.71
C CYS A 351 -14.39 5.22 -12.88
N ILE A 352 -13.74 5.21 -14.04
CA ILE A 352 -12.68 6.17 -14.40
C ILE A 352 -13.22 7.09 -15.50
N ASN A 353 -13.20 8.39 -15.27
CA ASN A 353 -13.72 9.38 -16.21
C ASN A 353 -12.70 10.47 -16.53
N LEU A 354 -12.34 10.63 -17.79
CA LEU A 354 -11.55 11.76 -18.26
C LEU A 354 -12.47 12.72 -19.01
N THR A 355 -12.50 13.97 -18.56
CA THR A 355 -13.22 15.05 -19.27
C THR A 355 -12.32 15.64 -20.37
N HIS A 356 -12.59 16.85 -20.86
CA HIS A 356 -11.89 17.51 -21.98
C HIS A 356 -10.43 17.94 -21.69
N SER A 357 -9.66 17.11 -20.98
CA SER A 357 -8.23 17.25 -20.76
C SER A 357 -7.41 16.63 -21.90
N SER A 358 -6.09 16.77 -21.87
CA SER A 358 -5.19 16.17 -22.85
C SER A 358 -3.90 15.59 -22.26
N ASP A 359 -3.27 14.70 -23.03
CA ASP A 359 -1.91 14.19 -22.80
C ASP A 359 -1.75 13.43 -21.47
N ASN A 360 -2.81 12.80 -20.98
CA ASN A 360 -2.78 12.04 -19.73
C ASN A 360 -2.29 10.61 -19.94
N THR A 361 -1.60 10.04 -18.95
CA THR A 361 -1.23 8.62 -18.93
C THR A 361 -1.94 7.92 -17.79
N ILE A 362 -2.79 6.95 -18.10
CA ILE A 362 -3.54 6.16 -17.12
C ILE A 362 -3.09 4.70 -17.21
N THR A 363 -2.48 4.21 -16.13
CA THR A 363 -2.05 2.81 -16.00
C THR A 363 -2.93 2.10 -14.98
N ILE A 364 -3.51 0.97 -15.39
CA ILE A 364 -4.35 0.08 -14.58
C ILE A 364 -3.68 -1.29 -14.59
N ARG A 365 -3.17 -1.74 -13.44
CA ARG A 365 -2.40 -2.97 -13.30
C ARG A 365 -2.88 -3.79 -12.12
N ASN A 366 -2.99 -5.11 -12.28
CA ASN A 366 -3.45 -6.01 -11.21
C ASN A 366 -4.79 -5.58 -10.59
N ALA A 367 -5.64 -4.88 -11.34
CA ALA A 367 -6.76 -4.14 -10.78
C ALA A 367 -8.11 -4.70 -11.25
N THR A 368 -9.15 -4.47 -10.44
CA THR A 368 -10.54 -4.74 -10.81
C THR A 368 -11.31 -3.43 -10.87
N VAL A 369 -11.94 -3.14 -12.01
CA VAL A 369 -12.71 -1.92 -12.24
C VAL A 369 -14.13 -2.31 -12.65
N ALA A 370 -15.11 -2.00 -11.83
CA ALA A 370 -16.52 -2.34 -12.08
C ALA A 370 -17.37 -1.07 -12.17
N ALA A 371 -18.27 -1.01 -13.15
CA ALA A 371 -19.14 0.13 -13.34
C ALA A 371 -20.54 -0.28 -13.81
N GLY A 372 -21.57 0.45 -13.35
CA GLY A 372 -22.93 0.34 -13.87
C GLY A 372 -23.16 1.00 -15.24
N TRP A 373 -22.09 1.49 -15.89
CA TRP A 373 -22.11 1.86 -17.31
C TRP A 373 -20.75 1.58 -17.95
N ALA A 374 -19.74 2.39 -17.64
CA ALA A 374 -18.42 2.30 -18.27
C ALA A 374 -17.33 2.20 -17.19
N ALA A 375 -16.48 1.19 -17.29
CA ALA A 375 -15.29 1.12 -16.47
C ALA A 375 -14.37 2.31 -16.79
N ILE A 376 -14.28 2.69 -18.06
CA ILE A 376 -13.56 3.88 -18.53
C ILE A 376 -14.45 4.68 -19.47
N ASN A 377 -14.62 5.97 -19.18
CA ASN A 377 -15.21 6.96 -20.08
C ASN A 377 -14.21 8.08 -20.35
N CYS A 378 -13.97 8.41 -21.62
CA CYS A 378 -12.92 9.34 -22.01
C CYS A 378 -13.38 10.33 -23.08
N TYR A 379 -13.42 11.61 -22.70
CA TYR A 379 -13.53 12.76 -23.59
C TYR A 379 -12.17 13.43 -23.87
N ALA A 380 -11.10 12.92 -23.25
CA ALA A 380 -9.77 13.51 -23.35
C ALA A 380 -9.10 13.19 -24.68
N ASP A 381 -8.15 14.03 -25.06
CA ASP A 381 -7.35 13.87 -26.27
C ASP A 381 -5.93 13.40 -25.96
N LYS A 382 -5.30 12.74 -26.94
CA LYS A 382 -3.87 12.37 -26.91
C LYS A 382 -3.44 11.62 -25.65
N SER A 383 -4.37 10.98 -24.98
CA SER A 383 -4.12 10.30 -23.72
C SER A 383 -3.76 8.84 -23.97
N LYS A 384 -2.94 8.29 -23.08
CA LYS A 384 -2.43 6.94 -23.12
C LYS A 384 -3.05 6.11 -22.01
N PHE A 385 -3.54 4.93 -22.35
CA PHE A 385 -4.09 3.96 -21.43
C PHE A 385 -3.28 2.66 -21.51
N ILE A 386 -2.86 2.15 -20.36
CA ILE A 386 -2.15 0.88 -20.22
C ILE A 386 -2.94 0.03 -19.24
N ILE A 387 -3.46 -1.10 -19.70
CA ILE A 387 -4.27 -2.02 -18.91
C ILE A 387 -3.58 -3.38 -18.91
N GLU A 388 -3.09 -3.82 -17.76
CA GLU A 388 -2.27 -5.02 -17.63
C GLU A 388 -2.79 -5.90 -16.48
N ASP A 389 -2.90 -7.20 -16.72
CA ASP A 389 -3.24 -8.19 -15.70
C ASP A 389 -4.49 -7.80 -14.87
N SER A 390 -5.49 -7.21 -15.55
CA SER A 390 -6.62 -6.53 -14.89
C SER A 390 -7.97 -7.03 -15.38
N VAL A 391 -9.02 -6.75 -14.60
CA VAL A 391 -10.40 -7.08 -14.93
C VAL A 391 -11.23 -5.80 -14.99
N LEU A 392 -11.80 -5.49 -16.15
CA LEU A 392 -12.72 -4.37 -16.32
C LEU A 392 -14.12 -4.90 -16.60
N ARG A 393 -15.13 -4.34 -15.95
CA ARG A 393 -16.54 -4.73 -16.11
C ARG A 393 -17.41 -3.50 -16.28
N GLY A 394 -18.14 -3.46 -17.39
CA GLY A 394 -19.28 -2.58 -17.59
C GLY A 394 -20.54 -3.42 -17.52
N LEU A 395 -21.53 -2.94 -16.78
CA LEU A 395 -22.83 -3.55 -16.64
C LEU A 395 -23.89 -2.58 -17.15
N ASN A 396 -24.63 -2.95 -18.19
CA ASN A 396 -25.82 -2.21 -18.61
C ASN A 396 -27.03 -2.65 -17.78
N ASP A 397 -27.35 -1.89 -16.76
CA ASP A 397 -28.51 -2.08 -15.88
C ASP A 397 -29.67 -1.11 -16.17
N LYS A 398 -29.54 -0.25 -17.19
CA LYS A 398 -30.50 0.81 -17.49
C LYS A 398 -31.65 0.31 -18.36
N SER A 399 -32.85 0.85 -18.14
CA SER A 399 -34.02 0.60 -19.01
C SER A 399 -33.83 1.28 -20.38
N GLU A 400 -34.41 0.71 -21.44
CA GLU A 400 -34.46 1.31 -22.79
C GLU A 400 -34.89 2.79 -22.71
N SER A 401 -33.94 3.70 -22.80
CA SER A 401 -34.18 5.13 -22.93
C SER A 401 -33.38 5.65 -24.12
N LYS A 402 -33.69 6.87 -24.58
CA LYS A 402 -33.29 7.44 -25.88
C LYS A 402 -31.77 7.62 -26.12
N TRP A 403 -30.92 7.08 -25.24
CA TRP A 403 -29.48 7.17 -25.27
C TRP A 403 -28.86 5.79 -25.53
N ASN A 404 -28.27 5.73 -26.72
CA ASN A 404 -27.25 4.87 -27.32
C ASN A 404 -26.53 3.75 -26.54
N ASP A 405 -26.03 2.81 -27.36
CA ASP A 405 -25.24 1.64 -27.02
C ASP A 405 -24.17 1.89 -25.94
N PHE A 406 -24.35 1.23 -24.79
CA PHE A 406 -23.46 1.33 -23.64
C PHE A 406 -22.20 0.49 -23.91
N ALA A 407 -21.04 0.94 -23.44
CA ALA A 407 -19.80 0.17 -23.56
C ALA A 407 -18.94 0.20 -22.30
N THR A 408 -18.19 -0.88 -22.06
CA THR A 408 -17.30 -0.99 -20.90
C THR A 408 -16.15 0.01 -20.97
N ILE A 409 -15.68 0.31 -22.18
CA ILE A 409 -14.68 1.33 -22.49
C ILE A 409 -15.25 2.26 -23.56
N VAL A 410 -15.18 3.57 -23.32
CA VAL A 410 -15.71 4.59 -24.23
C VAL A 410 -14.65 5.66 -24.54
N PHE A 411 -14.41 5.91 -25.82
CA PHE A 411 -13.84 7.15 -26.35
C PHE A 411 -14.96 7.96 -27.02
N ASP A 412 -15.27 9.12 -26.45
CA ASP A 412 -16.44 9.92 -26.84
C ASP A 412 -16.01 11.29 -27.38
N GLY A 413 -16.44 11.60 -28.60
CA GLY A 413 -16.17 12.88 -29.26
C GLY A 413 -17.19 13.97 -28.94
N ASN A 414 -18.17 13.68 -28.09
CA ASN A 414 -19.23 14.58 -27.60
C ASN A 414 -20.13 15.19 -28.69
N GLY A 415 -20.12 14.57 -29.88
CA GLY A 415 -20.80 15.03 -31.08
C GLY A 415 -22.33 15.03 -31.02
N LEU A 416 -22.98 14.60 -29.94
CA LEU A 416 -24.44 14.64 -29.79
C LEU A 416 -24.96 15.98 -29.25
N ILE A 417 -24.10 16.76 -28.59
CA ILE A 417 -24.44 18.08 -28.07
C ILE A 417 -24.24 19.10 -29.19
N GLY A 418 -25.30 19.84 -29.55
CA GLY A 418 -25.28 20.78 -30.68
C GLY A 418 -24.13 21.80 -30.54
N GLY A 419 -23.16 21.72 -31.45
CA GLY A 419 -21.99 22.60 -31.48
C GLY A 419 -20.63 21.88 -31.46
N ALA A 420 -20.56 20.61 -31.04
CA ALA A 420 -19.34 19.81 -31.10
C ALA A 420 -19.00 19.42 -32.55
N LYS A 421 -17.72 19.54 -32.96
CA LYS A 421 -17.27 19.09 -34.27
C LYS A 421 -16.50 17.78 -34.17
N ALA A 422 -16.59 16.97 -35.22
CA ALA A 422 -15.77 15.77 -35.33
C ALA A 422 -14.29 16.11 -35.16
N ASN A 423 -13.54 15.23 -34.50
CA ASN A 423 -12.10 15.33 -34.24
C ASN A 423 -11.66 16.36 -33.17
N GLU A 424 -12.59 16.95 -32.42
CA GLU A 424 -12.26 17.95 -31.39
C GLU A 424 -12.10 17.36 -29.98
N GLN A 425 -12.64 16.17 -29.72
CA GLN A 425 -12.63 15.52 -28.40
C GLN A 425 -12.49 14.00 -28.54
N GLY A 426 -12.08 13.32 -27.47
CA GLY A 426 -11.91 11.87 -27.45
C GLY A 426 -10.98 11.36 -28.56
N THR A 427 -10.00 12.16 -28.99
CA THR A 427 -9.28 11.98 -30.25
C THR A 427 -7.77 11.80 -30.03
N GLY A 428 -7.16 10.92 -30.83
CA GLY A 428 -5.70 10.69 -30.77
C GLY A 428 -5.25 9.87 -29.57
N ASN A 429 -6.15 9.16 -28.89
CA ASN A 429 -5.81 8.35 -27.73
C ASN A 429 -5.17 7.03 -28.14
N THR A 430 -4.36 6.47 -27.24
CA THR A 430 -3.77 5.14 -27.40
C THR A 430 -4.15 4.27 -26.21
N MET A 431 -4.53 3.03 -26.46
CA MET A 431 -4.84 2.05 -25.42
C MET A 431 -4.19 0.72 -25.72
N THR A 432 -3.47 0.17 -24.75
CA THR A 432 -2.97 -1.20 -24.77
C THR A 432 -3.64 -1.99 -23.65
N ILE A 433 -4.24 -3.12 -24.00
CA ILE A 433 -4.86 -4.09 -23.08
C ILE A 433 -4.08 -5.38 -23.19
N LYS A 434 -3.48 -5.83 -22.08
CA LYS A 434 -2.60 -7.00 -22.05
C LYS A 434 -2.99 -7.92 -20.89
N ASN A 435 -3.03 -9.23 -21.15
CA ASN A 435 -3.28 -10.27 -20.14
C ASN A 435 -4.52 -9.98 -19.27
N SER A 436 -5.53 -9.33 -19.82
CA SER A 436 -6.65 -8.77 -19.07
C SER A 436 -7.96 -9.40 -19.49
N THR A 437 -8.98 -9.25 -18.65
CA THR A 437 -10.35 -9.65 -18.99
C THR A 437 -11.26 -8.44 -19.03
N ILE A 438 -11.94 -8.25 -20.16
CA ILE A 438 -12.95 -7.20 -20.34
C ILE A 438 -14.32 -7.86 -20.39
N PHE A 439 -15.19 -7.44 -19.46
CA PHE A 439 -16.57 -7.90 -19.34
C PHE A 439 -17.53 -6.86 -19.92
N ALA A 440 -18.37 -7.28 -20.86
CA ALA A 440 -19.49 -6.53 -21.41
C ALA A 440 -20.81 -7.18 -20.98
N CYS A 441 -21.34 -6.76 -19.82
CA CYS A 441 -22.44 -7.42 -19.13
C CYS A 441 -23.75 -6.66 -19.30
N SER A 442 -24.87 -7.38 -19.40
CA SER A 442 -26.21 -6.81 -19.58
C SER A 442 -27.18 -7.45 -18.60
N GLU A 443 -27.98 -6.66 -17.88
CA GLU A 443 -29.02 -7.17 -16.96
C GLU A 443 -30.44 -7.10 -17.56
N ASN A 444 -30.61 -6.44 -18.71
CA ASN A 444 -31.89 -6.27 -19.44
C ASN A 444 -31.74 -6.61 -20.93
N SER A 445 -32.74 -6.33 -21.76
CA SER A 445 -32.67 -6.44 -23.24
C SER A 445 -31.59 -5.55 -23.88
N ASN A 446 -31.07 -4.57 -23.15
CA ASN A 446 -30.06 -3.63 -23.64
C ASN A 446 -28.68 -4.27 -23.69
N GLN A 447 -28.06 -4.28 -24.88
CA GLN A 447 -26.72 -4.80 -25.05
C GLN A 447 -25.67 -3.86 -24.44
N GLN A 448 -24.70 -4.44 -23.76
CA GLN A 448 -23.43 -3.81 -23.42
C GLN A 448 -22.39 -4.21 -24.47
N LYS A 449 -21.70 -3.24 -25.04
CA LYS A 449 -20.52 -3.42 -25.89
C LYS A 449 -19.27 -3.46 -25.02
N TRP A 450 -18.17 -4.02 -25.51
CA TRP A 450 -16.91 -3.92 -24.75
C TRP A 450 -16.17 -2.61 -25.04
N LEU A 451 -16.28 -2.09 -26.27
CA LEU A 451 -15.65 -0.84 -26.73
C LEU A 451 -16.62 0.00 -27.57
N ALA A 452 -16.65 1.30 -27.31
CA ALA A 452 -17.24 2.30 -28.17
C ALA A 452 -16.24 3.42 -28.48
N ILE A 453 -16.08 3.75 -29.76
CA ILE A 453 -15.40 4.94 -30.26
C ILE A 453 -16.45 5.72 -31.03
N GLN A 454 -16.97 6.79 -30.45
CA GLN A 454 -18.25 7.34 -30.88
C GLN A 454 -18.28 8.87 -30.95
N TYR A 455 -19.29 9.38 -31.63
CA TYR A 455 -19.67 10.79 -31.67
C TYR A 455 -18.56 11.74 -32.10
N GLY A 456 -17.80 11.32 -33.10
CA GLY A 456 -16.73 12.14 -33.67
C GLY A 456 -15.36 11.96 -33.03
N ALA A 457 -15.23 11.03 -32.07
CA ALA A 457 -13.93 10.55 -31.60
C ALA A 457 -13.16 9.90 -32.75
N ASN A 458 -11.92 10.34 -32.98
CA ASN A 458 -11.13 9.88 -34.13
C ASN A 458 -9.65 9.65 -33.79
N ARG A 459 -8.90 9.02 -34.71
CA ARG A 459 -7.44 8.79 -34.57
C ARG A 459 -7.06 8.03 -33.30
N ASN A 460 -7.97 7.24 -32.74
CA ASN A 460 -7.70 6.42 -31.57
C ASN A 460 -7.14 5.07 -32.00
N ILE A 461 -6.16 4.58 -31.24
CA ILE A 461 -5.53 3.28 -31.47
C ILE A 461 -5.78 2.40 -30.25
N VAL A 462 -6.45 1.27 -30.42
CA VAL A 462 -6.67 0.26 -29.39
C VAL A 462 -5.96 -1.03 -29.79
N LYS A 463 -5.12 -1.55 -28.89
CA LYS A 463 -4.41 -2.83 -29.06
C LYS A 463 -4.78 -3.76 -27.92
N VAL A 464 -5.22 -4.97 -28.27
CA VAL A 464 -5.59 -6.03 -27.33
C VAL A 464 -4.67 -7.23 -27.55
N GLU A 465 -3.95 -7.62 -26.52
CA GLU A 465 -2.92 -8.65 -26.53
C GLU A 465 -3.20 -9.67 -25.43
N ASN A 466 -3.22 -10.97 -25.75
CA ASN A 466 -3.39 -12.07 -24.80
C ASN A 466 -4.53 -11.86 -23.78
N SER A 467 -5.65 -11.29 -24.22
CA SER A 467 -6.75 -10.85 -23.35
C SER A 467 -8.08 -11.48 -23.76
N VAL A 468 -8.99 -11.58 -22.79
CA VAL A 468 -10.32 -12.18 -22.97
C VAL A 468 -11.39 -11.09 -22.97
N ILE A 469 -12.29 -11.13 -23.95
CA ILE A 469 -13.42 -10.21 -24.05
C ILE A 469 -14.70 -11.04 -24.05
N LYS A 470 -15.52 -10.93 -23.01
CA LYS A 470 -16.69 -11.79 -22.82
C LYS A 470 -17.84 -11.12 -22.07
N ASP A 471 -19.00 -11.76 -22.03
CA ASP A 471 -20.11 -11.38 -21.14
C ASP A 471 -20.14 -12.24 -19.85
N GLU A 472 -21.17 -12.08 -19.02
CA GLU A 472 -21.36 -12.87 -17.78
C GLU A 472 -21.53 -14.36 -18.03
N ALA A 473 -22.15 -14.72 -19.16
CA ALA A 473 -22.37 -16.11 -19.54
C ALA A 473 -21.11 -16.75 -20.16
N GLY A 474 -20.05 -15.97 -20.34
CA GLY A 474 -18.80 -16.41 -20.95
C GLY A 474 -18.83 -16.41 -22.49
N ASN A 475 -19.85 -15.83 -23.12
CA ASN A 475 -19.89 -15.75 -24.57
C ASN A 475 -18.80 -14.78 -25.07
N ASP A 476 -18.21 -15.10 -26.22
CA ASP A 476 -17.22 -14.24 -26.87
C ASP A 476 -17.86 -12.93 -27.32
N GLN A 477 -17.24 -11.81 -26.92
CA GLN A 477 -17.69 -10.46 -27.24
C GLN A 477 -16.64 -9.70 -28.10
N LYS A 478 -15.64 -10.37 -28.67
CA LYS A 478 -14.56 -9.73 -29.45
C LYS A 478 -15.05 -8.79 -30.56
N SER A 479 -16.09 -9.16 -31.29
CA SER A 479 -16.68 -8.34 -32.37
C SER A 479 -17.76 -7.37 -31.88
N ASN A 480 -18.04 -7.33 -30.58
CA ASN A 480 -19.11 -6.53 -29.99
C ASN A 480 -18.63 -5.13 -29.60
N TRP A 481 -18.24 -4.35 -30.62
CA TRP A 481 -17.75 -2.98 -30.48
C TRP A 481 -18.42 -2.02 -31.47
N ILE A 482 -18.29 -0.72 -31.20
CA ILE A 482 -18.87 0.35 -32.03
C ILE A 482 -17.77 1.33 -32.45
N ILE A 483 -17.74 1.64 -33.74
CA ILE A 483 -17.04 2.81 -34.27
C ILE A 483 -18.09 3.66 -34.99
N ASP A 484 -18.46 4.80 -34.40
CA ASP A 484 -19.44 5.74 -34.92
C ASP A 484 -18.84 7.13 -35.12
N ASN A 485 -18.80 7.58 -36.37
CA ASN A 485 -18.30 8.92 -36.72
C ASN A 485 -19.42 9.93 -36.96
N LYS A 486 -20.66 9.62 -36.54
CA LYS A 486 -21.78 10.55 -36.67
C LYS A 486 -21.67 11.66 -35.64
N VAL A 487 -21.86 12.89 -36.10
CA VAL A 487 -21.94 14.10 -35.27
C VAL A 487 -23.20 14.85 -35.63
N LYS A 488 -23.87 15.44 -34.64
CA LYS A 488 -25.08 16.24 -34.82
C LYS A 488 -24.71 17.69 -35.11
N GLN A 489 -24.98 18.14 -36.33
CA GLN A 489 -24.72 19.51 -36.80
C GLN A 489 -26.00 20.16 -37.29
N SER A 490 -26.36 21.31 -36.70
CA SER A 490 -27.54 22.09 -37.09
C SER A 490 -28.87 21.30 -37.07
N GLY A 491 -28.95 20.23 -36.29
CA GLY A 491 -30.13 19.37 -36.19
C GLY A 491 -30.04 18.06 -36.98
N ASP A 492 -29.11 17.97 -37.95
CA ASP A 492 -28.89 16.80 -38.81
C ASP A 492 -27.69 15.97 -38.34
N TYR A 493 -27.67 14.68 -38.68
CA TYR A 493 -26.52 13.81 -38.44
C TYR A 493 -25.59 13.81 -39.66
N VAL A 494 -24.31 14.13 -39.43
CA VAL A 494 -23.23 14.14 -40.44
C VAL A 494 -22.22 13.05 -40.08
N THR A 495 -21.87 12.19 -41.05
CA THR A 495 -20.88 11.12 -40.86
C THR A 495 -19.53 11.54 -41.44
N TYR A 496 -18.44 11.28 -40.70
CA TYR A 496 -17.06 11.54 -41.12
C TYR A 496 -16.28 10.25 -41.41
N GLU A 497 -15.16 10.36 -42.13
CA GLU A 497 -14.22 9.26 -42.31
C GLU A 497 -13.49 8.95 -40.99
N SER A 498 -13.54 7.68 -40.54
CA SER A 498 -12.79 7.21 -39.36
C SER A 498 -11.37 6.87 -39.76
N THR A 499 -10.42 7.27 -38.92
CA THR A 499 -9.03 6.80 -38.90
C THR A 499 -8.71 6.07 -37.60
N ASN A 500 -9.73 5.64 -36.86
CA ASN A 500 -9.56 4.81 -35.67
C ASN A 500 -9.10 3.39 -36.05
N GLU A 501 -8.19 2.84 -35.25
CA GLU A 501 -7.61 1.51 -35.46
C GLU A 501 -7.83 0.63 -34.21
N VAL A 502 -8.36 -0.58 -34.42
CA VAL A 502 -8.53 -1.58 -33.37
C VAL A 502 -7.83 -2.86 -33.80
N TYR A 503 -6.80 -3.24 -33.04
CA TYR A 503 -6.02 -4.45 -33.23
C TYR A 503 -6.33 -5.43 -32.11
N ILE A 504 -6.81 -6.62 -32.46
CA ILE A 504 -7.07 -7.70 -31.51
C ILE A 504 -6.20 -8.87 -31.94
N ASP A 505 -5.14 -9.15 -31.18
CA ASP A 505 -4.31 -10.31 -31.45
C ASP A 505 -5.02 -11.58 -30.99
N GLY A 506 -5.06 -12.58 -31.87
CA GLY A 506 -5.91 -13.75 -31.71
C GLY A 506 -5.12 -14.98 -31.26
N VAL A 507 -4.85 -15.16 -29.96
CA VAL A 507 -4.47 -16.47 -29.40
C VAL A 507 -4.91 -16.62 -27.94
N LEU A 508 -6.02 -17.34 -27.75
CA LEU A 508 -6.24 -18.44 -26.79
C LEU A 508 -7.71 -18.86 -27.00
N GLN A 509 -7.90 -19.81 -27.92
CA GLN A 509 -9.08 -20.67 -27.87
C GLN A 509 -8.85 -21.61 -26.69
N GLU A 510 -9.56 -21.44 -25.57
CA GLU A 510 -9.86 -22.59 -24.74
C GLU A 510 -10.96 -23.38 -25.46
N GLN A 511 -10.61 -24.59 -25.90
CA GLN A 511 -11.55 -25.62 -26.36
C GLN A 511 -12.36 -26.18 -25.20
#